data_AF-A0AAD4UYI9-F1
#
_entry.id   AF-A0AAD4UYI9-F1
#
_cell.length_a   1.000
_cell.length_b   1.000
_cell.length_c   1.000
_cell.angle_alpha   90.00
_cell.angle_beta   90.00
_cell.angle_gamma   90.00
#
_symmetry.space_group_name_H-M   'P 1'
#
loop_
_entity.id
_entity.type
_entity.pdbx_description
1 polymer ?
#
loop_
_entity_poly.entity_id
_entity_poly.type
_entity_poly.pdbx_seq_one_letter_code
_entity_poly.pdbx_strand_id
1 'polypeptide(L)'
;MDRKKQTLEALFSYKIGCFLMTYLGAEIATWLLYRIVCSTSFAISNILGPQEEIAVGGNPVTYLRVNTSSLPHALTMHMVSYVERADMQILVAKDIIPDPDFLAKCFEEELMDMKEAAH
;
A
#
# COMPACT_ATOMS: atom_id res chain seq x y z
N MET A 1 8.48 -11.82 -3.06
CA MET A 1 8.53 -10.54 -3.81
C MET A 1 9.29 -10.63 -5.13
N ASP A 2 10.28 -11.53 -5.28
CA ASP A 2 11.03 -11.68 -6.54
C ASP A 2 10.20 -12.06 -7.75
N ARG A 3 9.11 -12.84 -7.58
CA ARG A 3 8.23 -13.23 -8.69
C ARG A 3 7.67 -12.02 -9.45
N LYS A 4 7.31 -10.93 -8.77
CA LYS A 4 6.76 -9.72 -9.41
C LYS A 4 7.86 -8.81 -10.00
N LYS A 5 9.09 -8.87 -9.47
CA LYS A 5 10.27 -8.25 -10.09
C LYS A 5 10.71 -8.96 -11.36
N GLN A 6 10.51 -10.28 -11.42
CA GLN A 6 10.82 -11.11 -12.59
C GLN A 6 9.73 -11.03 -13.67
N THR A 7 8.53 -10.55 -13.35
CA THR A 7 7.51 -10.29 -14.36
C THR A 7 7.75 -8.97 -15.08
N LEU A 8 7.56 -8.95 -16.40
CA LEU A 8 7.54 -7.74 -17.21
C LEU A 8 6.32 -6.82 -16.92
N GLU A 9 5.43 -7.22 -16.01
CA GLU A 9 4.21 -6.50 -15.63
C GLU A 9 4.51 -5.05 -15.23
N ALA A 10 5.52 -4.82 -14.39
CA ALA A 10 5.88 -3.47 -13.93
C ALA A 10 6.40 -2.60 -15.07
N LEU A 11 7.27 -3.15 -15.92
CA LEU A 11 7.82 -2.45 -17.08
C LEU A 11 6.73 -2.13 -18.10
N PHE A 12 5.83 -3.09 -18.35
CA PHE A 12 4.71 -2.94 -19.27
C PHE A 12 3.71 -1.90 -18.77
N SER A 13 3.33 -1.96 -17.49
CA SER A 13 2.44 -0.98 -16.86
C SER A 13 3.04 0.43 -16.90
N TYR A 14 4.35 0.56 -16.65
CA TYR A 14 5.06 1.83 -16.77
C TYR A 14 5.04 2.36 -18.20
N LYS A 15 5.36 1.51 -19.19
CA LYS A 15 5.34 1.91 -20.61
C LYS A 15 3.95 2.30 -21.08
N ILE A 16 2.90 1.58 -20.67
CA ILE A 16 1.50 1.96 -20.95
C ILE A 16 1.21 3.30 -20.30
N GLY A 17 1.56 3.51 -19.03
CA GLY A 17 1.36 4.79 -18.35
C GLY A 17 2.02 5.95 -19.09
N CYS A 18 3.29 5.80 -19.48
CA CYS A 18 3.99 6.80 -20.29
C CYS A 18 3.32 7.01 -21.65
N PHE A 19 2.89 5.94 -22.32
CA PHE A 19 2.19 6.03 -23.60
C PHE A 19 0.88 6.81 -23.48
N LEU A 20 0.03 6.45 -22.50
CA LEU A 20 -1.22 7.15 -22.24
C LEU A 20 -0.98 8.63 -21.93
N MET A 21 -0.02 8.94 -21.05
CA MET A 21 0.32 10.32 -20.71
C MET A 21 0.83 11.11 -21.92
N THR A 22 1.68 10.51 -22.77
CA THR A 22 2.33 11.19 -23.90
C THR A 22 1.37 11.40 -25.07
N TYR A 23 0.52 10.42 -25.37
CA TYR A 23 -0.32 10.44 -26.59
C TYR A 23 -1.78 10.79 -26.33
N LEU A 24 -2.33 10.45 -25.16
CA LEU A 24 -3.74 10.66 -24.82
C LEU A 24 -3.93 11.76 -23.75
N GLY A 25 -2.84 12.16 -23.08
CA GLY A 25 -2.84 13.20 -22.07
C GLY A 25 -3.28 12.74 -20.69
N ALA A 26 -3.12 13.64 -19.72
CA ALA A 26 -3.34 13.34 -18.30
C ALA A 26 -4.79 13.01 -17.95
N GLU A 27 -5.76 13.60 -18.65
CA GLU A 27 -7.19 13.39 -18.40
C GLU A 27 -7.59 11.92 -18.66
N ILE A 28 -7.23 11.37 -19.83
CA ILE A 28 -7.54 9.98 -20.18
C ILE A 28 -6.76 9.01 -19.29
N ALA A 29 -5.49 9.30 -18.99
CA ALA A 29 -4.69 8.48 -18.08
C ALA A 29 -5.31 8.42 -16.67
N THR A 30 -5.78 9.56 -16.16
CA THR A 30 -6.42 9.66 -14.84
C THR A 30 -7.77 8.97 -14.84
N TRP A 31 -8.59 9.14 -15.88
CA TRP A 31 -9.86 8.45 -16.01
C TRP A 31 -9.70 6.92 -16.02
N LEU A 32 -8.71 6.41 -16.75
CA LEU A 32 -8.42 4.97 -16.78
C LEU A 32 -7.96 4.46 -15.41
N LEU A 33 -7.04 5.18 -14.76
CA LEU A 33 -6.57 4.84 -13.41
C LEU A 33 -7.74 4.83 -12.42
N TYR A 34 -8.58 5.86 -12.45
CA TYR A 34 -9.77 5.96 -11.60
C TYR A 34 -10.71 4.77 -11.81
N ARG A 35 -10.95 4.36 -13.06
CA ARG A 35 -11.79 3.21 -13.37
C ARG A 35 -11.24 1.89 -12.84
N ILE A 36 -9.93 1.68 -12.96
CA ILE A 36 -9.27 0.48 -12.42
C ILE A 36 -9.40 0.45 -10.90
N VAL A 37 -9.11 1.58 -10.26
CA VAL A 37 -9.12 1.73 -8.81
C VAL A 37 -10.53 1.57 -8.23
N CYS A 38 -11.55 2.17 -8.85
CA CYS A 38 -12.96 2.01 -8.45
C CYS A 38 -13.51 0.59 -8.68
N SER A 39 -12.82 -0.24 -9.48
CA SER A 39 -13.25 -1.62 -9.71
C SER A 39 -12.81 -2.58 -8.60
N THR A 40 -12.07 -2.09 -7.59
CA THR A 40 -11.60 -2.87 -6.45
C THR A 40 -12.17 -2.32 -5.15
N SER A 41 -12.56 -3.20 -4.22
CA SER A 41 -13.18 -2.80 -2.95
C SER A 41 -12.15 -2.30 -1.92
N PHE A 42 -10.92 -2.84 -1.98
CA PHE A 42 -9.83 -2.46 -1.10
C PHE A 42 -8.48 -2.57 -1.82
N ALA A 43 -7.46 -1.89 -1.29
CA ALA A 43 -6.09 -2.00 -1.77
C ALA A 43 -5.15 -2.41 -0.62
N ILE A 44 -4.23 -3.35 -0.91
CA ILE A 44 -3.17 -3.74 0.02
C ILE A 44 -1.82 -3.60 -0.68
N SER A 45 -0.86 -2.98 -0.01
CA SER A 45 0.54 -2.96 -0.45
C SER A 45 1.47 -3.48 0.64
N ASN A 46 2.45 -4.30 0.25
CA ASN A 46 3.54 -4.71 1.12
C ASN A 46 4.86 -4.17 0.57
N ILE A 47 5.51 -3.32 1.35
CA ILE A 47 6.74 -2.60 0.99
C ILE A 47 7.85 -3.09 1.91
N LEU A 48 8.88 -3.71 1.32
CA LEU A 48 10.13 -3.97 2.05
C LEU A 48 10.86 -2.64 2.23
N GLY A 49 10.89 -2.14 3.46
CA GLY A 49 11.70 -0.98 3.82
C GLY A 49 13.12 -1.37 4.27
N PRO A 50 13.88 -0.39 4.79
CA PRO A 50 15.27 -0.57 5.18
C PRO A 50 15.43 -1.64 6.27
N GLN A 51 16.48 -2.46 6.14
CA GLN A 51 16.86 -3.45 7.16
C GLN A 51 17.79 -2.87 8.23
N GLU A 52 18.38 -1.72 7.97
CA GLU A 52 19.29 -1.01 8.85
C GLU A 52 18.64 0.26 9.38
N GLU A 53 19.09 0.72 10.55
CA GLU A 53 18.66 2.00 11.10
C GLU A 53 19.12 3.14 10.20
N ILE A 54 18.19 4.01 9.83
CA ILE A 54 18.48 5.20 9.01
C ILE A 54 18.40 6.46 9.86
N ALA A 55 19.19 7.47 9.48
CA ALA A 55 19.11 8.81 10.06
C ALA A 55 18.81 9.85 8.99
N VAL A 56 17.88 10.76 9.27
CA VAL A 56 17.54 11.88 8.39
C VAL A 56 18.08 13.16 9.01
N GLY A 57 19.03 13.81 8.31
CA GLY A 57 19.68 15.01 8.82
C GLY A 57 20.40 14.82 10.16
N GLY A 58 20.93 13.61 10.42
CA GLY A 58 21.57 13.24 11.69
C GLY A 58 20.61 12.78 12.80
N ASN A 59 19.30 12.77 12.57
CA ASN A 59 18.32 12.30 13.54
C ASN A 59 17.91 10.85 13.22
N PRO A 60 18.03 9.90 14.16
CA PRO A 60 17.66 8.51 13.93
C PRO A 60 16.15 8.38 13.71
N VAL A 61 15.76 7.62 12.68
CA VAL A 61 14.35 7.33 12.38
C VAL A 61 13.89 6.14 13.22
N THR A 62 12.81 6.34 13.97
CA THR A 62 12.26 5.33 14.88
C THR A 62 11.16 4.48 14.25
N TYR A 63 10.40 5.04 13.29
CA TYR A 63 9.33 4.33 12.59
C TYR A 63 9.19 4.84 11.15
N LEU A 64 8.67 3.99 10.28
CA LEU A 64 8.40 4.32 8.88
C LEU A 64 6.95 3.94 8.56
N ARG A 65 6.15 4.94 8.19
CA ARG A 65 4.74 4.73 7.81
C ARG A 65 4.48 5.30 6.42
N VAL A 66 3.65 4.60 5.66
CA VAL A 66 3.26 4.99 4.31
C VAL A 66 1.77 5.17 4.25
N ASN A 67 1.35 6.32 3.76
CA ASN A 67 -0.05 6.64 3.53
C ASN A 67 -0.24 7.12 2.09
N THR A 68 -1.39 6.81 1.52
CA THR A 68 -1.84 7.34 0.24
C THR A 68 -3.16 8.05 0.44
N SER A 69 -3.31 9.24 -0.13
CA SER A 69 -4.57 10.00 -0.08
C SER A 69 -5.22 9.99 -1.48
N SER A 70 -6.46 10.46 -1.58
CA SER A 70 -7.19 10.69 -2.85
C SER A 70 -7.56 9.45 -3.67
N LEU A 71 -7.41 8.24 -3.13
CA LEU A 71 -7.92 7.03 -3.76
C LEU A 71 -9.42 6.83 -3.42
N PRO A 72 -10.28 6.51 -4.39
CA PRO A 72 -11.71 6.21 -4.18
C PRO A 72 -11.97 4.85 -3.50
N HIS A 73 -11.02 4.32 -2.72
CA HIS A 73 -11.19 3.06 -1.99
C HIS A 73 -11.84 3.29 -0.62
N ALA A 74 -12.72 2.37 -0.23
CA ALA A 74 -13.29 2.38 1.12
C ALA A 74 -12.28 1.95 2.19
N LEU A 75 -11.32 1.10 1.82
CA LEU A 75 -10.28 0.55 2.68
C LEU A 75 -8.95 0.44 1.93
N THR A 76 -7.88 1.02 2.51
CA THR A 76 -6.52 0.89 1.99
C THR A 76 -5.58 0.50 3.12
N MET A 77 -4.76 -0.51 2.90
CA MET A 77 -3.82 -1.05 3.88
C MET A 77 -2.40 -1.02 3.31
N HIS A 78 -1.49 -0.34 4.00
CA HIS A 78 -0.09 -0.26 3.63
C HIS A 78 0.77 -0.89 4.72
N MET A 79 1.48 -1.96 4.38
CA MET A 79 2.46 -2.57 5.25
C MET A 79 3.87 -2.19 4.82
N VAL A 80 4.68 -1.75 5.77
CA VAL A 80 6.09 -1.38 5.55
C VAL A 80 6.95 -2.03 6.61
N SER A 81 7.98 -2.76 6.19
CA SER A 81 8.98 -3.28 7.12
C SER A 81 10.08 -2.25 7.39
N TYR A 82 10.51 -2.11 8.63
CA TYR A 82 11.67 -1.30 9.02
C TYR A 82 12.43 -2.00 10.14
N VAL A 83 13.70 -2.33 9.88
CA VAL A 83 14.56 -3.11 10.79
C VAL A 83 13.85 -4.43 11.15
N GLU A 84 13.58 -4.69 12.43
CA GLU A 84 12.91 -5.91 12.92
C GLU A 84 11.39 -5.72 13.11
N ARG A 85 10.84 -4.60 12.63
CA ARG A 85 9.42 -4.26 12.81
C ARG A 85 8.70 -4.19 11.47
N ALA A 86 7.42 -4.49 11.49
CA ALA A 86 6.51 -4.25 10.37
C ALA A 86 5.35 -3.40 10.87
N ASP A 87 5.17 -2.23 10.25
CA ASP A 87 4.08 -1.32 10.55
C ASP A 87 2.98 -1.50 9.49
N MET A 88 1.74 -1.74 9.92
CA MET A 88 0.56 -1.72 9.06
C MET A 88 -0.24 -0.44 9.32
N GLN A 89 -0.42 0.36 8.27
CA GLN A 89 -1.28 1.54 8.28
C GLN A 89 -2.58 1.25 7.54
N ILE A 90 -3.70 1.51 8.21
CA ILE A 90 -5.05 1.33 7.67
C ILE A 90 -5.69 2.71 7.45
N LEU A 91 -6.17 2.96 6.24
CA LEU A 91 -6.96 4.13 5.88
C LEU A 91 -8.37 3.67 5.50
N VAL A 92 -9.38 4.31 6.07
CA VAL A 92 -10.79 3.99 5.80
C VAL A 92 -11.61 5.21 5.43
N ALA A 93 -12.63 5.00 4.62
CA ALA A 93 -13.71 5.95 4.39
C ALA A 93 -14.74 5.83 5.53
N LYS A 94 -14.82 6.83 6.40
CA LYS A 94 -15.65 6.79 7.63
C LYS A 94 -17.16 6.73 7.38
N ASP A 95 -17.59 7.18 6.21
CA ASP A 95 -18.96 7.10 5.73
C ASP A 95 -19.38 5.66 5.36
N ILE A 96 -18.41 4.79 5.08
CA ILE A 96 -18.64 3.38 4.73
C ILE A 96 -18.26 2.46 5.90
N ILE A 97 -17.13 2.73 6.57
CA ILE A 97 -16.61 1.94 7.69
C ILE A 97 -16.72 2.78 8.97
N PRO A 98 -17.73 2.53 9.82
CA PRO A 98 -18.03 3.38 10.97
C PRO A 98 -17.04 3.21 12.13
N ASP A 99 -16.46 2.02 12.29
CA ASP A 99 -15.54 1.69 13.39
C ASP A 99 -14.19 1.18 12.85
N PRO A 100 -13.25 2.08 12.51
CA PRO A 100 -11.90 1.70 12.09
C PRO A 100 -11.08 1.02 13.17
N ASP A 101 -11.30 1.36 14.44
CA ASP A 101 -10.49 0.86 15.55
C ASP A 101 -10.83 -0.61 15.82
N PHE A 102 -12.12 -0.97 15.75
CA PHE A 102 -12.54 -2.36 15.76
C PHE A 102 -11.97 -3.14 14.59
N LEU A 103 -12.03 -2.60 13.37
CA LEU A 103 -11.46 -3.24 12.18
C LEU A 103 -9.95 -3.49 12.33
N ALA A 104 -9.20 -2.50 12.83
CA ALA A 104 -7.77 -2.62 13.08
C ALA A 104 -7.47 -3.71 14.12
N LYS A 105 -8.28 -3.78 15.19
CA LYS A 105 -8.16 -4.80 16.23
C LYS A 105 -8.41 -6.21 15.69
N CYS A 106 -9.40 -6.39 14.82
CA CYS A 106 -9.62 -7.67 14.14
C CYS A 106 -8.41 -8.10 13.31
N PHE A 107 -7.79 -7.17 12.56
CA PHE A 107 -6.58 -7.49 11.81
C PHE A 107 -5.39 -7.84 12.71
N GLU A 108 -5.24 -7.13 13.84
CA GLU A 108 -4.19 -7.42 14.82
C GLU A 108 -4.35 -8.82 15.41
N GLU A 109 -5.55 -9.17 15.87
CA GLU A 109 -5.87 -10.49 16.45
C GLU A 109 -5.59 -11.62 15.46
N GLU A 110 -6.12 -11.52 14.23
CA GLU A 110 -5.92 -12.54 13.19
C GLU A 110 -4.44 -12.68 12.80
N LEU A 111 -3.69 -11.58 12.72
CA LEU A 111 -2.25 -11.64 12.43
C LEU A 111 -1.44 -12.29 13.57
N MET A 112 -1.85 -12.09 14.82
CA MET A 112 -1.24 -12.75 15.96
C MET A 112 -1.53 -14.25 15.94
N ASP A 113 -2.79 -14.65 15.70
CA ASP A 113 -3.18 -16.05 15.59
C ASP A 113 -2.41 -16.77 14.47
N MET A 114 -2.27 -16.12 13.30
CA MET A 114 -1.47 -16.65 12.19
C MET A 114 0.01 -16.80 12.54
N LYS A 115 0.57 -15.88 13.33
CA LYS A 115 1.96 -15.95 13.80
C LYS A 115 2.16 -17.10 14.77
N GLU A 116 1.22 -17.32 15.69
CA GLU A 116 1.28 -18.41 16.65
C GLU A 116 1.15 -19.78 15.97
N ALA A 117 0.29 -19.90 14.96
CA ALA A 117 0.11 -21.14 14.20
C ALA A 117 1.25 -21.48 13.21
N ALA A 118 2.14 -20.52 12.92
CA ALA A 118 3.29 -20.73 12.04
C ALA A 118 4.50 -21.37 12.76
N HIS A 119 4.40 -21.57 14.08
CA HIS A 119 5.35 -22.32 14.92
C HIS A 119 4.98 -23.81 15.03
#